data_AF-A0A0B8QJF2-F1
#
_entry.id   AF-A0A0B8QJF2-F1
#
_cell.length_a   1.000
_cell.length_b   1.000
_cell.length_c   1.000
_cell.angle_alpha   90.00
_cell.angle_beta   90.00
_cell.angle_gamma   90.00
#
_symmetry.space_group_name_H-M   'P 1'
#
loop_
_entity.id
_entity.type
_entity.pdbx_description
1 polymer ?
#
loop_
_entity_poly.entity_id
_entity_poly.type
_entity_poly.pdbx_seq_one_letter_code
_entity_poly.pdbx_strand_id
1 'polypeptide(L)'
;MSIEIIMDWFSLNSNLLLKATWETIYMVAFSGIVGFALGIPLGVILHTTKKGGLLENTKLNAVLGAIVNIGRSVPFLVLMVAIIPFTKLLIGTFIGTTAAIVPLTIGAIPFVARLIEGALLEVPSA
;
A
#
# COMPACT_ATOMS: atom_id res chain seq x y z
N MET A 1 -28.62 -7.68 -29.96
CA MET A 1 -27.72 -8.52 -29.15
C MET A 1 -28.50 -8.87 -27.89
N SER A 2 -28.98 -10.11 -27.79
CA SER A 2 -30.03 -10.50 -26.85
C SER A 2 -29.52 -10.55 -25.41
N ILE A 3 -30.37 -10.10 -24.48
CA ILE A 3 -30.17 -10.16 -23.02
C ILE A 3 -29.84 -11.59 -22.54
N GLU A 4 -30.31 -12.60 -23.26
CA GLU A 4 -29.99 -14.02 -23.04
C GLU A 4 -28.48 -14.30 -23.12
N ILE A 5 -27.77 -13.72 -24.08
CA ILE A 5 -26.30 -13.89 -24.21
C ILE A 5 -25.58 -13.34 -22.98
N ILE A 6 -26.08 -12.24 -22.42
CA ILE A 6 -25.50 -11.61 -21.23
C ILE A 6 -25.76 -12.49 -20.00
N MET A 7 -26.98 -13.02 -19.85
CA MET A 7 -27.31 -13.94 -18.74
C MET A 7 -26.51 -15.24 -18.82
N ASP A 8 -26.36 -15.81 -20.02
CA ASP A 8 -25.58 -17.03 -20.22
C ASP A 8 -24.10 -16.79 -19.93
N TRP A 9 -23.54 -15.68 -20.41
CA TRP A 9 -22.16 -15.28 -20.10
C TRP A 9 -21.97 -15.12 -18.58
N PHE A 10 -22.91 -14.47 -17.88
CA PHE A 10 -22.82 -14.29 -16.44
C PHE A 10 -22.92 -15.61 -15.69
N SER A 11 -23.84 -16.49 -16.08
CA SER A 11 -24.00 -17.82 -15.50
C SER A 11 -22.72 -18.64 -15.61
N LEU A 12 -22.11 -18.66 -16.81
CA LEU A 12 -20.87 -19.38 -17.09
C LEU A 12 -19.65 -18.82 -16.33
N ASN A 13 -19.60 -17.50 -16.11
CA ASN A 13 -18.44 -16.83 -15.49
C ASN A 13 -18.63 -16.49 -14.01
N SER A 14 -19.81 -16.75 -13.43
CA SER A 14 -20.16 -16.41 -12.04
C SER A 14 -19.11 -16.87 -11.02
N ASN A 15 -18.63 -18.11 -11.14
CA ASN A 15 -17.60 -18.67 -10.28
C ASN A 15 -16.24 -17.95 -10.43
N LEU A 16 -15.86 -17.57 -11.65
CA LEU A 16 -14.62 -16.83 -11.92
C LEU A 16 -14.69 -15.42 -11.33
N LEU A 17 -15.82 -14.74 -11.50
CA LEU A 17 -16.06 -13.40 -10.96
C LEU A 17 -16.03 -13.41 -9.44
N LEU A 18 -16.70 -14.38 -8.80
CA LEU A 18 -16.66 -14.53 -7.34
C LEU A 18 -15.25 -14.81 -6.84
N LYS A 19 -14.51 -15.69 -7.50
CA LYS A 19 -13.11 -15.98 -7.15
C LYS A 19 -12.23 -14.73 -7.28
N ALA A 20 -12.27 -14.03 -8.41
CA ALA A 20 -11.46 -12.82 -8.63
C ALA A 20 -11.82 -11.69 -7.65
N THR A 21 -13.09 -11.58 -7.29
CA THR A 21 -13.55 -10.65 -6.25
C THR A 21 -12.93 -10.99 -4.90
N TRP A 22 -12.94 -12.28 -4.52
CA TRP A 22 -12.32 -12.73 -3.29
C TRP A 22 -10.80 -12.52 -3.28
N GLU A 23 -10.13 -12.82 -4.39
CA GLU A 23 -8.70 -12.57 -4.56
C GLU A 23 -8.37 -11.08 -4.37
N THR A 24 -9.20 -10.18 -4.90
CA THR A 24 -9.04 -8.73 -4.71
C THR A 24 -9.21 -8.34 -3.24
N ILE A 25 -10.27 -8.81 -2.59
CA ILE A 25 -10.52 -8.55 -1.16
C ILE A 25 -9.34 -9.05 -0.32
N TYR A 26 -8.86 -10.26 -0.58
CA TYR A 26 -7.71 -10.85 0.11
C TYR A 26 -6.45 -9.99 -0.05
N MET A 27 -6.12 -9.58 -1.28
CA MET A 27 -4.94 -8.75 -1.55
C MET A 27 -5.04 -7.38 -0.87
N VAL A 28 -6.18 -6.71 -1.01
CA VAL A 28 -6.41 -5.37 -0.45
C VAL A 28 -6.46 -5.41 1.08
N ALA A 29 -7.16 -6.36 1.68
CA ALA A 29 -7.27 -6.47 3.13
C ALA A 29 -5.91 -6.71 3.76
N PHE A 30 -5.14 -7.67 3.24
CA PHE A 30 -3.84 -8.02 3.83
C PHE A 30 -2.81 -6.91 3.62
N SER A 31 -2.69 -6.39 2.39
CA SER A 31 -1.77 -5.28 2.11
C SER A 31 -2.16 -4.01 2.86
N GLY A 32 -3.46 -3.76 3.02
CA GLY A 32 -3.99 -2.68 3.84
C GLY A 32 -3.59 -2.83 5.30
N ILE A 33 -3.86 -3.97 5.93
CA ILE A 33 -3.52 -4.21 7.35
C ILE A 33 -2.02 -3.99 7.59
N VAL A 34 -1.15 -4.57 6.77
CA VAL A 34 0.30 -4.41 6.93
C VAL A 34 0.74 -2.98 6.62
N GLY A 35 0.16 -2.38 5.57
CA GLY A 35 0.41 -0.99 5.19
C GLY A 35 0.03 0.00 6.30
N PHE A 36 -1.10 -0.22 6.98
CA PHE A 36 -1.51 0.57 8.15
C PHE A 36 -0.61 0.31 9.36
N ALA A 37 -0.32 -0.95 9.65
CA ALA A 37 0.51 -1.33 10.79
C ALA A 37 1.91 -0.71 10.74
N LEU A 38 2.50 -0.55 9.56
CA LEU A 38 3.82 0.07 9.37
C LEU A 38 3.74 1.56 9.04
N GLY A 39 2.75 1.97 8.24
CA GLY A 39 2.56 3.35 7.81
C GLY A 39 2.15 4.28 8.94
N ILE A 40 1.28 3.84 9.86
CA ILE A 40 0.83 4.67 10.99
C ILE A 40 2.02 5.05 11.89
N PRO A 41 2.83 4.12 12.42
CA PRO A 41 4.02 4.47 13.19
C PRO A 41 4.98 5.38 12.43
N LEU A 42 5.19 5.13 11.13
CA LEU A 42 6.08 5.95 10.30
C LEU A 42 5.57 7.40 10.18
N GLY A 43 4.26 7.59 9.98
CA GLY A 43 3.65 8.92 9.93
C GLY A 43 3.74 9.66 11.27
N VAL A 44 3.56 8.96 12.39
CA VAL A 44 3.75 9.52 13.74
C VAL A 44 5.20 9.92 13.97
N ILE A 45 6.17 9.09 13.57
CA ILE A 45 7.60 9.40 13.68
C ILE A 45 7.94 10.64 12.84
N LEU A 46 7.47 10.73 11.60
CA LEU A 46 7.67 11.90 10.75
C LEU A 46 7.07 13.17 11.36
N HIS A 47 5.87 13.09 11.94
CA HIS A 47 5.25 14.24 12.58
C HIS A 47 6.00 14.68 13.85
N THR A 48 6.42 13.75 14.69
CA THR A 48 7.06 14.05 15.99
C THR A 48 8.50 14.49 15.85
N THR A 49 9.22 14.03 14.83
CA THR A 49 10.65 14.33 14.61
C THR A 49 10.91 15.58 13.77
N LYS A 50 9.86 16.24 13.27
CA LYS A 50 9.98 17.50 12.52
C LYS A 50 10.62 18.60 13.36
N LYS A 51 11.13 19.64 12.71
CA LYS A 51 11.65 20.84 13.39
C LYS A 51 10.55 21.48 14.24
N GLY A 52 10.81 21.72 15.53
CA GLY A 52 9.79 22.18 16.48
C GLY A 52 8.76 21.12 16.89
N GLY A 53 9.00 19.85 16.57
CA GLY A 53 8.21 18.70 17.03
C GLY A 53 8.64 18.19 18.41
N LEU A 54 7.84 17.28 18.98
CA LEU A 54 8.06 16.71 20.32
C LEU A 54 9.41 16.00 20.48
N LEU A 55 9.87 15.31 19.43
CA LEU A 55 11.10 14.53 19.41
C LEU A 55 12.03 15.03 18.30
N GLU A 56 12.25 16.34 18.25
CA GLU A 56 12.99 17.00 17.16
C GLU A 56 14.28 16.27 16.80
N ASN A 57 14.31 15.72 15.58
CA ASN A 57 15.49 15.11 14.98
C ASN A 57 15.44 15.34 13.47
N THR A 58 15.91 16.51 13.08
CA THR A 58 15.84 16.99 11.68
C THR A 58 16.58 16.07 10.71
N LYS A 59 17.65 15.38 11.15
CA LYS A 59 18.37 14.40 10.32
C LYS A 59 17.51 13.15 10.06
N LEU A 60 16.95 12.55 11.11
CA LEU A 60 16.07 11.39 10.98
C LEU A 60 14.83 11.72 10.15
N ASN A 61 14.23 12.88 10.42
CA ASN A 61 13.07 13.37 9.69
C ASN A 61 13.35 13.56 8.20
N ALA A 62 14.48 14.18 7.85
CA ALA A 62 14.88 14.38 6.46
C ALA A 62 15.12 13.05 5.72
N VAL A 63 15.78 12.08 6.36
CA VAL A 63 16.06 10.77 5.76
C VAL A 63 14.75 9.98 5.55
N LEU A 64 13.93 9.83 6.60
CA LEU A 64 12.66 9.11 6.49
C LEU A 64 11.70 9.82 5.54
N GLY A 65 11.65 11.15 5.58
CA GLY A 65 10.85 11.96 4.67
C GLY A 65 11.28 11.78 3.22
N ALA A 66 12.58 11.73 2.94
CA ALA A 66 13.09 11.43 1.60
C ALA A 66 12.67 10.02 1.14
N ILE A 67 12.79 9.00 1.99
CA ILE A 67 12.36 7.62 1.68
C ILE A 67 10.86 7.58 1.36
N VAL A 68 10.02 8.20 2.20
CA VAL A 68 8.58 8.25 1.99
C VAL A 68 8.22 9.01 0.72
N ASN A 69 8.88 10.13 0.44
CA ASN A 69 8.63 10.90 -0.77
C ASN A 69 9.05 10.13 -2.04
N ILE A 70 10.19 9.45 -2.03
CA ILE A 70 10.60 8.57 -3.14
C ILE A 70 9.55 7.47 -3.33
N GLY A 71 9.16 6.78 -2.25
CA GLY A 71 8.17 5.70 -2.30
C GLY A 71 6.81 6.16 -2.84
N ARG A 72 6.42 7.42 -2.60
CA ARG A 72 5.16 8.00 -3.13
C ARG A 72 5.26 8.46 -4.58
N SER A 73 6.43 8.90 -5.03
CA SER A 73 6.61 9.43 -6.37
C SER A 73 6.86 8.35 -7.42
N VAL A 74 7.26 7.14 -7.03
CA VAL A 74 7.44 6.02 -7.96
C VAL A 74 6.07 5.50 -8.40
N PRO A 75 5.76 5.46 -9.72
CA PRO A 75 4.52 4.87 -10.20
C PRO A 75 4.40 3.42 -9.74
N PHE A 76 3.20 3.02 -9.28
CA PHE A 76 2.99 1.68 -8.72
C PHE A 76 3.46 0.56 -9.65
N LEU A 77 3.20 0.68 -10.96
CA LEU A 77 3.66 -0.31 -11.95
C LEU A 77 5.18 -0.45 -12.00
N VAL A 78 5.91 0.66 -11.87
CA VAL A 78 7.38 0.66 -11.84
C VAL A 78 7.88 0.01 -10.56
N LEU A 79 7.30 0.37 -9.40
CA LEU A 79 7.62 -0.25 -8.11
C LEU A 79 7.37 -1.76 -8.14
N MET A 80 6.23 -2.19 -8.68
CA MET A 80 5.85 -3.60 -8.78
C MET A 80 6.90 -4.39 -9.55
N VAL A 81 7.38 -3.87 -10.69
CA VAL A 81 8.42 -4.52 -11.48
C VAL A 81 9.77 -4.48 -10.76
N ALA A 82 10.13 -3.35 -10.13
CA ALA A 82 11.38 -3.20 -9.39
C ALA A 82 11.49 -4.14 -8.18
N ILE A 83 10.36 -4.53 -7.59
CA ILE A 83 10.28 -5.38 -6.40
C ILE A 83 10.23 -6.88 -6.75
N ILE A 84 10.08 -7.28 -8.02
CA ILE A 84 10.09 -8.69 -8.45
C ILE A 84 11.21 -9.54 -7.81
N PRO A 85 12.50 -9.14 -7.82
CA PRO A 85 13.56 -9.96 -7.21
C PRO A 85 13.33 -10.16 -5.70
N PHE A 86 12.83 -9.13 -5.01
CA PHE A 86 12.50 -9.20 -3.59
C PHE A 86 11.26 -10.08 -3.33
N THR A 87 10.21 -9.95 -4.14
CA THR A 87 9.02 -10.82 -4.04
C THR A 87 9.37 -12.28 -4.26
N LYS A 88 10.21 -12.58 -5.26
CA LYS A 88 10.70 -13.94 -5.49
C LYS A 88 11.51 -14.48 -4.31
N LEU A 89 12.32 -13.63 -3.67
CA LEU A 89 13.09 -14.02 -2.49
C LEU A 89 12.18 -14.36 -1.30
N LEU A 90 11.12 -13.57 -1.08
CA LEU A 90 10.18 -13.78 0.04
C LEU A 90 9.19 -14.92 -0.17
N ILE A 91 8.59 -15.01 -1.36
CA ILE A 91 7.43 -15.87 -1.65
C ILE A 91 7.81 -17.07 -2.54
N GLY A 92 9.00 -17.04 -3.17
CA GLY A 92 9.44 -18.04 -4.13
C GLY A 92 8.92 -17.82 -5.56
N THR A 93 7.92 -16.94 -5.74
CA THR A 93 7.32 -16.60 -7.05
C THR A 93 6.92 -15.13 -7.10
N PHE A 94 6.73 -14.60 -8.32
CA PHE A 94 6.19 -13.26 -8.57
C PHE A 94 4.76 -13.29 -9.14
N ILE A 95 4.18 -14.49 -9.29
CA ILE A 95 2.84 -14.72 -9.85
C ILE A 95 1.93 -15.24 -8.75
N GLY A 96 0.70 -14.74 -8.71
CA GLY A 96 -0.35 -15.14 -7.76
C GLY A 96 -0.70 -14.06 -6.75
N THR A 97 -1.78 -14.27 -6.00
CA THR A 97 -2.33 -13.29 -5.05
C THR A 97 -1.37 -12.96 -3.91
N THR A 98 -0.74 -13.97 -3.30
CA THR A 98 0.22 -13.78 -2.22
C THR A 98 1.48 -13.04 -2.68
N ALA A 99 1.93 -13.29 -3.92
CA ALA A 99 3.05 -12.55 -4.50
C ALA A 99 2.69 -11.09 -4.78
N ALA A 100 1.47 -10.82 -5.26
CA ALA A 100 0.98 -9.47 -5.53
C ALA A 100 0.81 -8.61 -4.27
N ILE A 101 0.55 -9.23 -3.11
CA ILE A 101 0.46 -8.53 -1.81
C ILE A 101 1.76 -7.77 -1.48
N VAL A 102 2.92 -8.30 -1.84
CA VAL A 102 4.23 -7.71 -1.47
C VAL A 102 4.40 -6.29 -2.04
N PRO A 103 4.37 -6.06 -3.37
CA PRO A 103 4.48 -4.71 -3.92
C PRO A 103 3.31 -3.81 -3.52
N LEU A 104 2.08 -4.34 -3.39
CA LEU A 104 0.92 -3.59 -2.88
C LEU A 104 1.19 -3.02 -1.49
N THR A 105 1.72 -3.85 -0.59
CA THR A 105 2.04 -3.47 0.79
C THR A 105 3.15 -2.41 0.79
N ILE A 106 4.24 -2.63 0.06
CA ILE A 106 5.38 -1.69 0.02
C ILE A 106 4.94 -0.32 -0.52
N GLY A 107 4.05 -0.29 -1.52
CA GLY A 107 3.47 0.95 -2.03
C GLY A 107 2.51 1.63 -1.05
N ALA A 108 1.76 0.85 -0.26
CA ALA A 108 0.80 1.38 0.71
C ALA A 108 1.46 2.06 1.91
N ILE A 109 2.60 1.54 2.39
CA ILE A 109 3.31 2.08 3.57
C ILE A 109 3.60 3.60 3.48
N PRO A 110 4.31 4.11 2.46
CA PRO A 110 4.65 5.53 2.39
C PRO A 110 3.42 6.41 2.12
N PHE A 111 2.39 5.87 1.45
CA PHE A 111 1.12 6.57 1.25
C PHE A 111 0.39 6.77 2.58
N VAL A 112 0.23 5.70 3.37
CA VAL A 112 -0.41 5.77 4.70
C VAL A 112 0.41 6.65 5.64
N ALA A 113 1.74 6.53 5.64
CA ALA A 113 2.59 7.35 6.49
C ALA A 113 2.35 8.85 6.28
N ARG A 114 2.29 9.29 5.02
CA ARG A 114 2.02 10.69 4.72
C ARG A 114 0.58 11.11 5.07
N LEU A 115 -0.40 10.23 4.86
CA LEU A 115 -1.78 10.49 5.24
C LEU A 115 -1.88 10.76 6.75
N ILE A 116 -1.24 9.95 7.58
CA ILE A 116 -1.22 10.09 9.03
C ILE A 116 -0.43 11.33 9.46
N GLU A 117 0.73 11.56 8.88
CA GLU A 117 1.52 12.78 9.15
C GLU A 117 0.72 14.05 8.86
N GLY A 118 -0.04 14.06 7.75
CA GLY A 118 -0.95 15.15 7.37
C GLY A 118 -2.10 15.32 8.36
N ALA A 119 -2.78 14.25 8.73
CA ALA A 119 -3.86 14.28 9.71
C ALA A 119 -3.39 14.82 11.09
N LEU A 120 -2.17 14.45 11.51
CA LEU A 120 -1.59 14.96 12.76
C LEU A 120 -1.23 16.45 12.68
N LEU A 121 -0.92 16.99 11.50
CA LEU A 121 -0.63 18.42 11.32
C LEU A 121 -1.88 19.30 11.45
N GLU A 122 -3.06 18.75 11.23
CA GLU A 122 -4.33 19.47 11.36
C GLU A 122 -4.78 19.63 12.82
N VAL A 123 -4.16 18.90 13.76
CA VAL A 123 -4.47 19.00 15.19
C VAL A 123 -3.86 20.28 15.77
N PRO A 124 -4.66 21.19 16.35
CA PRO A 124 -4.15 22.41 16.96
C PRO A 124 -3.18 22.09 18.11
N SER A 125 -2.01 22.73 18.10
CA SER A 125 -1.14 22.79 19.26
C SER A 125 -1.77 23.73 20.29
N ALA A 126 -2.18 23.18 21.44
CA ALA A 126 -2.74 23.93 22.56
C ALA A 126 -1.77 24.98 23.13
#